data_AF-A0A1C6G0V3-F1
#
_entry.id   AF-A0A1C6G0V3-F1
#
_cell.length_a   1.000
_cell.length_b   1.000
_cell.length_c   1.000
_cell.angle_alpha   90.00
_cell.angle_beta   90.00
_cell.angle_gamma   90.00
#
_symmetry.space_group_name_H-M   'P 1'
#
loop_
_entity.id
_entity.type
_entity.pdbx_description
1 polymer ?
#
loop_
_entity_poly.entity_id
_entity_poly.type
_entity_poly.pdbx_seq_one_letter_code
_entity_poly.pdbx_strand_id
1 'polypeptide(L)'
;MLMPYKVQSSEKLRKSGADFETKAMLYLLNFREDSSQINYFVVDFFNDITGMDRMARKLWDVQSKALKTGSAKTIGRELVTLYKNHVSDFDFFTYIIFLGGVPDTFRIDAKQNVFQSTNITPKALKSVLSGLKEECTEKEYIESDKITDESLEKFLKLVWFVVDDKEPADYIKAIISNHPKIVPSDSELIAIFNEIRNKQSEKKNTIVEGVVIDHIDEVLSYGRHLTTSEIRLLVLQRIINSNPLERGVPTPFIEIVSKFPEEQRQSMIEQCQRSLCMALFNNSAAQGFWKLFEEIYTLLMKYPNRNIDFIFQQIDGVVIDECPDFDVLSLKYFIAKIKEGLLP
;
A
#
# COMPACT_ATOMS: atom_id res chain seq x y z
N MET A 1 13.24 32.54 0.70
CA MET A 1 13.98 31.67 1.63
C MET A 1 13.02 30.52 1.90
N LEU A 2 13.36 29.31 1.47
CA LEU A 2 12.52 28.12 1.69
C LEU A 2 12.39 27.89 3.20
N MET A 3 11.18 27.68 3.70
CA MET A 3 10.94 27.29 5.09
C MET A 3 11.05 25.76 5.18
N PRO A 4 12.07 25.25 5.89
CA PRO A 4 12.28 23.81 5.99
C PRO A 4 11.10 23.07 6.64
N TYR A 5 10.76 21.87 6.16
CA TYR A 5 9.74 21.04 6.80
C TYR A 5 10.31 20.39 8.05
N LYS A 6 9.69 20.64 9.21
CA LYS A 6 10.09 20.07 10.50
C LYS A 6 9.10 18.99 10.98
N VAL A 7 9.63 17.79 11.23
CA VAL A 7 8.89 16.68 11.84
C VAL A 7 8.66 16.97 13.34
N GLN A 8 7.41 16.97 13.80
CA GLN A 8 7.06 17.40 15.17
C GLN A 8 6.00 16.54 15.87
N SER A 9 5.52 15.46 15.26
CA SER A 9 4.38 14.71 15.79
C SER A 9 4.53 13.20 15.55
N SER A 10 5.53 12.58 16.16
CA SER A 10 5.70 11.11 16.17
C SER A 10 5.30 10.52 17.52
N GLU A 11 4.27 9.67 17.57
CA GLU A 11 3.78 9.04 18.82
C GLU A 11 4.15 7.54 18.88
N LYS A 12 4.41 7.01 20.10
CA LYS A 12 4.45 5.56 20.35
C LYS A 12 3.03 5.00 20.42
N LEU A 13 2.62 4.26 19.39
CA LEU A 13 1.24 3.75 19.29
C LEU A 13 0.97 2.47 20.07
N ARG A 14 -0.29 2.34 20.50
CA ARG A 14 -0.89 1.10 21.02
C ARG A 14 -1.25 0.18 19.84
N LYS A 15 -1.35 -1.14 20.08
CA LYS A 15 -1.65 -2.17 19.06
C LYS A 15 -2.81 -1.82 18.11
N SER A 16 -3.90 -1.24 18.62
CA SER A 16 -5.07 -0.82 17.81
C SER A 16 -4.79 0.33 16.85
N GLY A 17 -3.82 1.20 17.15
CA GLY A 17 -3.39 2.28 16.27
C GLY A 17 -2.62 1.73 15.06
N ALA A 18 -1.70 0.80 15.30
CA ALA A 18 -0.92 0.14 14.25
C ALA A 18 -1.80 -0.64 13.25
N ASP A 19 -2.85 -1.33 13.74
CA ASP A 19 -3.82 -2.00 12.86
C ASP A 19 -4.47 -1.01 11.89
N PHE A 20 -4.88 0.15 12.40
CA PHE A 20 -5.65 1.12 11.63
C PHE A 20 -4.80 1.90 10.62
N GLU A 21 -3.56 2.22 10.99
CA GLU A 21 -2.56 2.74 10.05
C GLU A 21 -2.25 1.75 8.93
N THR A 22 -2.15 0.46 9.27
CA THR A 22 -1.92 -0.60 8.27
C THR A 22 -3.11 -0.68 7.31
N LYS A 23 -4.35 -0.57 7.80
CA LYS A 23 -5.53 -0.47 6.93
C LYS A 23 -5.48 0.76 6.03
N ALA A 24 -5.11 1.92 6.56
CA ALA A 24 -4.97 3.15 5.78
C ALA A 24 -3.91 3.01 4.67
N MET A 25 -2.76 2.39 4.98
CA MET A 25 -1.73 2.05 4.01
C MET A 25 -2.24 1.10 2.92
N LEU A 26 -2.95 0.04 3.30
CA LEU A 26 -3.50 -0.94 2.35
C LEU A 26 -4.70 -0.38 1.55
N TYR A 27 -5.41 0.61 2.09
CA TYR A 27 -6.39 1.41 1.36
C TYR A 27 -5.72 2.17 0.19
N LEU A 28 -4.61 2.87 0.47
CA LEU A 28 -3.82 3.53 -0.58
C LEU A 28 -3.28 2.54 -1.62
N LEU A 29 -2.97 1.30 -1.22
CA LEU A 29 -2.39 0.30 -2.10
C LEU A 29 -3.38 -0.25 -3.14
N ASN A 30 -4.67 -0.39 -2.81
CA ASN A 30 -5.62 -1.13 -3.68
C ASN A 30 -7.01 -0.51 -3.87
N PHE A 31 -7.45 0.40 -3.00
CA PHE A 31 -8.85 0.83 -2.97
C PHE A 31 -9.09 2.22 -3.54
N ARG A 32 -8.03 2.97 -3.84
CA ARG A 32 -8.14 4.23 -4.57
C ARG A 32 -8.02 4.00 -6.08
N GLU A 33 -8.67 4.85 -6.85
CA GLU A 33 -8.59 4.84 -8.32
C GLU A 33 -7.16 5.06 -8.83
N ASP A 34 -6.36 5.85 -8.09
CA ASP A 34 -4.98 6.21 -8.42
C ASP A 34 -3.92 5.36 -7.69
N SER A 35 -4.31 4.24 -7.04
CA SER A 35 -3.40 3.40 -6.24
C SER A 35 -2.17 2.91 -7.03
N SER A 36 -2.30 2.69 -8.34
CA SER A 36 -1.21 2.23 -9.21
C SER A 36 -0.06 3.23 -9.36
N GLN A 37 -0.28 4.51 -9.03
CA GLN A 37 0.74 5.56 -9.04
C GLN A 37 1.59 5.56 -7.76
N ILE A 38 1.12 4.92 -6.68
CA ILE A 38 1.79 4.90 -5.39
C ILE A 38 2.83 3.78 -5.36
N ASN A 39 4.06 4.13 -4.96
CA ASN A 39 5.16 3.18 -4.87
C ASN A 39 5.68 3.02 -3.44
N TYR A 40 5.76 4.12 -2.69
CA TYR A 40 6.25 4.15 -1.33
C TYR A 40 5.11 4.47 -0.36
N PHE A 41 5.17 3.87 0.83
CA PHE A 41 4.30 4.17 1.96
C PHE A 41 5.21 4.61 3.10
N VAL A 42 5.32 5.92 3.26
CA VAL A 42 6.10 6.56 4.33
C VAL A 42 5.29 6.49 5.62
N VAL A 43 5.93 6.12 6.72
CA VAL A 43 5.30 5.78 7.98
C VAL A 43 5.72 6.76 9.07
N ASP A 44 4.74 7.51 9.60
CA ASP A 44 4.91 8.38 10.78
C ASP A 44 6.11 9.34 10.63
N PHE A 45 6.13 10.04 9.48
CA PHE A 45 7.15 11.06 9.16
C PHE A 45 6.50 12.40 8.80
N PHE A 46 5.66 12.43 7.77
CA PHE A 46 4.83 13.60 7.47
C PHE A 46 3.52 13.57 8.26
N ASN A 47 2.93 12.39 8.33
CA ASN A 47 1.70 12.04 9.03
C ASN A 47 1.73 10.53 9.33
N ASP A 48 0.64 9.96 9.85
CA ASP A 48 0.54 8.53 10.18
C ASP A 48 1.01 7.64 9.03
N ILE A 49 0.48 7.90 7.83
CA ILE A 49 0.89 7.28 6.57
C ILE A 49 0.90 8.34 5.45
N THR A 50 1.90 8.31 4.60
CA THR A 50 1.92 9.11 3.37
C THR A 50 2.28 8.21 2.19
N GLY A 51 1.37 8.09 1.23
CA GLY A 51 1.67 7.48 -0.05
C GLY A 51 2.57 8.39 -0.87
N MET A 52 3.53 7.83 -1.60
CA MET A 52 4.42 8.60 -2.45
C MET A 52 4.68 7.87 -3.76
N ASP A 53 4.68 8.61 -4.87
CA ASP A 53 4.99 8.06 -6.19
C ASP A 53 6.48 7.72 -6.30
N ARG A 54 6.86 7.02 -7.38
CA ARG A 54 8.23 6.52 -7.54
C ARG A 54 9.30 7.62 -7.53
N MET A 55 8.94 8.84 -7.94
CA MET A 55 9.87 9.97 -8.10
C MET A 55 9.69 11.05 -7.02
N ALA A 56 8.95 10.78 -5.95
CA ALA A 56 8.68 11.73 -4.86
C ALA A 56 8.05 13.07 -5.32
N ARG A 57 7.23 13.03 -6.39
CA ARG A 57 6.53 14.18 -6.97
C ARG A 57 5.08 14.29 -6.52
N LYS A 58 4.48 13.19 -6.08
CA LYS A 58 3.10 13.17 -5.56
C LYS A 58 3.07 12.54 -4.19
N LEU A 59 2.41 13.21 -3.25
CA LEU A 59 2.20 12.74 -1.89
C LEU A 59 0.70 12.62 -1.58
N TRP A 60 0.28 11.45 -1.13
CA TRP A 60 -1.07 11.19 -0.62
C TRP A 60 -0.99 11.17 0.89
N ASP A 61 -1.33 12.30 1.51
CA ASP A 61 -1.23 12.48 2.95
C ASP A 61 -2.42 11.83 3.67
N VAL A 62 -2.16 10.95 4.62
CA VAL A 62 -3.19 10.22 5.35
C VAL A 62 -3.02 10.38 6.85
N GLN A 63 -4.03 10.97 7.48
CA GLN A 63 -4.25 10.85 8.92
C GLN A 63 -5.23 9.70 9.17
N SER A 64 -4.88 8.78 10.07
CA SER A 64 -5.69 7.62 10.42
C SER A 64 -6.18 7.68 11.86
N LYS A 65 -7.49 7.44 12.09
CA LYS A 65 -8.08 7.44 13.43
C LYS A 65 -9.04 6.27 13.62
N ALA A 66 -8.64 5.34 14.49
CA ALA A 66 -9.37 4.09 14.73
C ALA A 66 -10.71 4.26 15.46
N LEU A 67 -10.93 5.39 16.14
CA LEU A 67 -12.11 5.61 16.97
C LEU A 67 -13.39 5.67 16.13
N LYS A 68 -14.34 4.77 16.43
CA LYS A 68 -15.63 4.68 15.73
C LYS A 68 -16.69 5.69 16.21
N THR A 69 -16.46 6.36 17.34
CA THR A 69 -17.46 7.15 18.08
C THR A 69 -17.10 8.64 18.24
N GLY A 70 -16.17 9.14 17.42
CA GLY A 70 -15.78 10.55 17.47
C GLY A 70 -16.93 11.48 17.08
N SER A 71 -17.08 12.61 17.79
CA SER A 71 -18.00 13.66 17.37
C SER A 71 -17.49 14.34 16.08
N ALA A 72 -18.37 15.03 15.35
CA ALA A 72 -17.95 15.83 14.19
C ALA A 72 -16.87 16.87 14.56
N LYS A 73 -16.94 17.44 15.77
CA LYS A 73 -15.91 18.35 16.30
C LYS A 73 -14.58 17.64 16.50
N THR A 74 -14.61 16.43 17.07
CA THR A 74 -13.41 15.60 17.27
C THR A 74 -12.75 15.28 15.94
N ILE A 75 -13.52 14.86 14.93
CA ILE A 75 -13.00 14.62 13.57
C ILE A 75 -12.32 15.88 13.03
N GLY A 76 -12.91 17.07 13.27
CA GLY A 76 -12.30 18.35 12.92
C GLY A 76 -10.92 18.57 13.55
N ARG A 77 -10.77 18.27 14.84
CA ARG A 77 -9.48 18.40 15.54
C ARG A 77 -8.41 17.50 14.93
N GLU A 78 -8.78 16.27 14.56
CA GLU A 78 -7.85 15.30 13.96
C GLU A 78 -7.33 15.70 12.57
N LEU A 79 -7.92 16.72 11.92
CA LEU A 79 -7.46 17.22 10.63
C LEU A 79 -6.25 18.16 10.74
N VAL A 80 -5.83 18.54 11.95
CA VAL A 80 -4.80 19.57 12.16
C VAL A 80 -3.46 19.25 11.48
N THR A 81 -3.02 17.99 11.49
CA THR A 81 -1.76 17.57 10.83
C THR A 81 -1.86 17.68 9.31
N LEU A 82 -3.01 17.27 8.73
CA LEU A 82 -3.25 17.43 7.29
C LEU A 82 -3.27 18.92 6.92
N TYR A 83 -3.86 19.77 7.77
CA TYR A 83 -3.89 21.21 7.53
C TYR A 83 -2.49 21.83 7.64
N LYS A 84 -1.68 21.42 8.63
CA LYS A 84 -0.27 21.82 8.74
C LYS A 84 0.47 21.52 7.45
N ASN A 85 0.31 20.31 6.92
CA ASN A 85 0.95 19.86 5.69
C ASN A 85 0.44 20.68 4.49
N HIS A 86 -0.85 21.01 4.46
CA HIS A 86 -1.45 21.86 3.43
C HIS A 86 -0.88 23.27 3.36
N VAL A 87 -0.51 23.85 4.50
CA VAL A 87 0.05 25.21 4.57
C VAL A 87 1.58 25.25 4.68
N SER A 88 2.22 24.09 4.51
CA SER A 88 3.67 23.95 4.44
C SER A 88 4.22 24.25 3.05
N ASP A 89 5.53 24.28 2.91
CA ASP A 89 6.22 24.50 1.62
C ASP A 89 6.19 23.26 0.70
N PHE A 90 5.73 22.11 1.21
CA PHE A 90 5.60 20.90 0.41
C PHE A 90 4.21 20.76 -0.20
N ASP A 91 4.18 20.44 -1.49
CA ASP A 91 2.95 20.21 -2.24
C ASP A 91 2.46 18.78 -2.06
N PHE A 92 1.46 18.60 -1.18
CA PHE A 92 0.75 17.34 -1.06
C PHE A 92 -0.37 17.24 -2.11
N PHE A 93 -0.36 16.14 -2.87
CA PHE A 93 -1.27 15.89 -3.98
C PHE A 93 -2.70 15.59 -3.51
N THR A 94 -2.88 14.94 -2.36
CA THR A 94 -4.20 14.63 -1.79
C THR A 94 -4.13 14.58 -0.27
N TYR A 95 -5.20 15.02 0.40
CA TYR A 95 -5.37 14.93 1.86
C TYR A 95 -6.49 13.96 2.19
N ILE A 96 -6.23 13.00 3.07
CA ILE A 96 -7.15 11.92 3.40
C ILE A 96 -7.24 11.79 4.91
N ILE A 97 -8.46 11.82 5.44
CA ILE A 97 -8.72 11.37 6.80
C ILE A 97 -9.39 9.99 6.74
N PHE A 98 -8.69 9.00 7.27
CA PHE A 98 -9.13 7.61 7.34
C PHE A 98 -9.70 7.36 8.75
N LEU A 99 -10.97 6.97 8.83
CA LEU A 99 -11.78 6.98 10.05
C LEU A 99 -12.41 5.62 10.32
N GLY A 100 -12.37 5.14 11.57
CA GLY A 100 -13.00 3.88 11.95
C GLY A 100 -14.54 3.94 11.99
N GLY A 101 -15.09 5.15 12.01
CA GLY A 101 -16.52 5.42 12.03
C GLY A 101 -16.82 6.92 12.09
N VAL A 102 -18.05 7.28 11.77
CA VAL A 102 -18.58 8.64 11.90
C VAL A 102 -19.97 8.59 12.53
N PRO A 103 -20.43 9.67 13.18
CA PRO A 103 -21.81 9.75 13.67
C PRO A 103 -22.83 9.53 12.56
N ASP A 104 -23.98 8.92 12.86
CA ASP A 104 -25.03 8.64 11.87
C ASP A 104 -25.54 9.91 11.16
N THR A 105 -25.52 11.05 11.85
CA THR A 105 -25.93 12.36 11.33
C THR A 105 -24.84 13.12 10.59
N PHE A 106 -23.65 12.52 10.43
CA PHE A 106 -22.51 13.16 9.79
C PHE A 106 -22.68 13.27 8.28
N ARG A 107 -23.22 12.23 7.64
CA ARG A 107 -23.33 12.09 6.18
C ARG A 107 -24.71 12.46 5.66
N ILE A 108 -24.77 13.00 4.45
CA ILE A 108 -26.01 13.18 3.69
C ILE A 108 -26.44 11.83 3.11
N ASP A 109 -25.54 11.15 2.39
CA ASP A 109 -25.70 9.76 1.95
C ASP A 109 -24.81 8.84 2.79
N ALA A 110 -25.45 8.06 3.67
CA ALA A 110 -24.78 7.12 4.56
C ALA A 110 -24.16 5.91 3.85
N LYS A 111 -24.50 5.65 2.57
CA LYS A 111 -23.92 4.55 1.79
C LYS A 111 -22.54 4.88 1.21
N GLN A 112 -22.19 6.16 1.14
CA GLN A 112 -20.88 6.59 0.66
C GLN A 112 -19.89 6.57 1.82
N ASN A 113 -18.92 5.65 1.73
CA ASN A 113 -17.82 5.52 2.69
C ASN A 113 -16.57 6.29 2.27
N VAL A 114 -16.48 6.71 1.01
CA VAL A 114 -15.42 7.60 0.50
C VAL A 114 -16.10 8.84 -0.08
N PHE A 115 -15.82 10.02 0.48
CA PHE A 115 -16.51 11.24 0.10
C PHE A 115 -15.71 12.51 0.44
N GLN A 116 -16.08 13.62 -0.19
CA GLN A 116 -15.59 14.96 0.15
C GLN A 116 -16.65 15.74 0.96
N SER A 117 -16.35 16.98 1.32
CA SER A 117 -17.21 17.84 2.14
C SER A 117 -18.66 17.99 1.63
N THR A 118 -18.90 17.75 0.34
CA THR A 118 -20.22 17.78 -0.30
C THR A 118 -21.20 16.73 0.25
N ASN A 119 -20.70 15.61 0.78
CA ASN A 119 -21.54 14.57 1.40
C ASN A 119 -21.64 14.71 2.94
N ILE A 120 -21.16 15.81 3.52
CA ILE A 120 -21.25 16.08 4.96
C ILE A 120 -22.46 16.97 5.24
N THR A 121 -23.24 16.65 6.27
CA THR A 121 -24.38 17.51 6.64
C THR A 121 -23.91 18.91 7.06
N PRO A 122 -24.66 19.99 6.75
CA PRO A 122 -24.22 21.35 7.06
C PRO A 122 -23.92 21.58 8.55
N LYS A 123 -24.67 20.91 9.43
CA LYS A 123 -24.45 20.95 10.89
C LYS A 123 -23.13 20.29 11.27
N ALA A 124 -22.85 19.11 10.74
CA ALA A 124 -21.60 18.40 11.01
C ALA A 124 -20.40 19.15 10.43
N LEU A 125 -20.50 19.71 9.22
CA LEU A 125 -19.42 20.46 8.58
C LEU A 125 -19.02 21.70 9.39
N LYS A 126 -19.99 22.46 9.92
CA LYS A 126 -19.70 23.57 10.85
C LYS A 126 -18.97 23.11 12.12
N SER A 127 -19.34 21.94 12.63
CA SER A 127 -18.69 21.35 13.80
C SER A 127 -17.27 20.90 13.50
N VAL A 128 -17.01 20.33 12.32
CA VAL A 128 -15.67 19.95 11.84
C VAL A 128 -14.80 21.20 11.74
N LEU A 129 -15.29 22.26 11.08
CA LEU A 129 -14.58 23.53 10.94
C LEU A 129 -14.20 24.13 12.32
N SER A 130 -15.16 24.12 13.25
CA SER A 130 -14.92 24.61 14.62
C SER A 130 -13.86 23.79 15.35
N GLY A 131 -13.87 22.46 15.21
CA GLY A 131 -12.86 21.59 15.82
C GLY A 131 -11.47 21.80 15.23
N LEU A 132 -11.38 21.91 13.90
CA LEU A 132 -10.11 22.17 13.23
C LEU A 132 -9.51 23.51 13.65
N LYS A 133 -10.32 24.58 13.68
CA LYS A 133 -9.88 25.92 14.08
C LYS A 133 -9.35 25.95 15.52
N GLU A 134 -10.06 25.28 16.42
CA GLU A 134 -9.65 25.15 17.83
C GLU A 134 -8.29 24.44 17.94
N GLU A 135 -8.14 23.28 17.32
CA GLU A 135 -6.88 22.52 17.39
C GLU A 135 -5.70 23.25 16.72
N CYS A 136 -5.93 23.94 15.60
CA CYS A 136 -4.91 24.78 14.97
C CYS A 136 -4.41 25.89 15.91
N THR A 137 -5.32 26.45 16.71
CA THR A 137 -4.99 27.51 17.67
C THR A 137 -4.26 26.94 18.89
N GLU A 138 -4.63 25.74 19.35
CA GLU A 138 -4.02 25.08 20.52
C GLU A 138 -2.60 24.56 20.25
N LYS A 139 -2.30 24.10 19.03
CA LYS A 139 -1.04 23.41 18.73
C LYS A 139 0.15 24.33 18.40
N GLU A 140 -0.07 25.63 18.19
CA GLU A 140 0.93 26.71 17.99
C GLU A 140 1.98 26.52 16.87
N TYR A 141 2.05 25.36 16.20
CA TYR A 141 2.98 25.11 15.09
C TYR A 141 2.46 25.58 13.72
N ILE A 142 1.27 26.18 13.67
CA ILE A 142 0.69 26.81 12.47
C ILE A 142 0.65 28.32 12.72
N GLU A 143 1.18 29.10 11.79
CA GLU A 143 1.21 30.56 11.89
C GLU A 143 -0.24 31.11 11.93
N SER A 144 -0.51 32.05 12.84
CA SER A 144 -1.88 32.52 13.12
C SER A 144 -2.55 33.19 11.92
N ASP A 145 -1.78 33.80 11.02
CA ASP A 145 -2.26 34.43 9.79
C ASP A 145 -2.75 33.39 8.76
N LYS A 146 -2.29 32.15 8.87
CA LYS A 146 -2.77 31.01 8.06
C LYS A 146 -4.05 30.39 8.62
N ILE A 147 -4.54 30.79 9.80
CA ILE A 147 -5.74 30.21 10.44
C ILE A 147 -6.95 31.14 10.23
N THR A 148 -7.50 31.14 9.01
CA THR A 148 -8.69 31.92 8.66
C THR A 148 -9.88 31.02 8.32
N ASP A 149 -11.11 31.49 8.51
CA ASP A 149 -12.29 30.69 8.15
C ASP A 149 -12.28 30.33 6.65
N GLU A 150 -11.85 31.26 5.79
CA GLU A 150 -11.75 31.03 4.35
C GLU A 150 -10.70 29.96 4.00
N SER A 151 -9.51 29.99 4.62
CA SER A 151 -8.45 29.01 4.34
C SER A 151 -8.83 27.61 4.83
N LEU A 152 -9.44 27.53 6.01
CA LEU A 152 -9.93 26.27 6.56
C LEU A 152 -11.07 25.67 5.72
N GLU A 153 -12.01 26.50 5.25
CA GLU A 153 -13.09 26.04 4.37
C GLU A 153 -12.56 25.59 3.00
N LYS A 154 -11.58 26.29 2.43
CA LYS A 154 -10.90 25.89 1.18
C LYS A 154 -10.22 24.54 1.36
N PHE A 155 -9.47 24.37 2.44
CA PHE A 155 -8.81 23.11 2.76
C PHE A 155 -9.82 21.95 2.89
N LEU A 156 -10.91 22.12 3.63
CA LEU A 156 -11.91 21.06 3.84
C LEU A 156 -12.55 20.55 2.54
N LYS A 157 -12.61 21.38 1.49
CA LYS A 157 -13.09 20.96 0.15
C LYS A 157 -12.12 20.03 -0.56
N LEU A 158 -10.83 20.04 -0.18
CA LEU A 158 -9.79 19.19 -0.74
C LEU A 158 -9.69 17.85 -0.01
N VAL A 159 -10.16 17.77 1.24
CA VAL A 159 -10.05 16.58 2.09
C VAL A 159 -11.01 15.48 1.64
N TRP A 160 -10.46 14.28 1.49
CA TRP A 160 -11.21 13.04 1.35
C TRP A 160 -11.43 12.38 2.70
N PHE A 161 -12.68 12.11 3.02
CA PHE A 161 -13.11 11.36 4.18
C PHE A 161 -13.31 9.90 3.76
N VAL A 162 -12.61 8.99 4.43
CA VAL A 162 -12.69 7.56 4.20
C VAL A 162 -13.13 6.89 5.49
N VAL A 163 -14.30 6.26 5.48
CA VAL A 163 -14.85 5.50 6.61
C VAL A 163 -14.59 4.03 6.36
N ASP A 164 -13.73 3.43 7.20
CA ASP A 164 -13.38 2.01 7.11
C ASP A 164 -14.59 1.13 7.39
N ASP A 165 -14.89 0.26 6.43
CA ASP A 165 -15.97 -0.71 6.45
C ASP A 165 -15.45 -2.14 6.19
N LYS A 166 -14.14 -2.34 6.25
CA LYS A 166 -13.47 -3.59 5.86
C LYS A 166 -12.77 -4.25 7.02
N GLU A 167 -12.75 -5.57 7.00
CA GLU A 167 -11.93 -6.35 7.93
C GLU A 167 -10.49 -6.47 7.41
N PRO A 168 -9.50 -6.72 8.29
CA PRO A 168 -8.10 -6.90 7.89
C PRO A 168 -7.90 -7.89 6.73
N ALA A 169 -8.68 -8.97 6.68
CA ALA A 169 -8.61 -9.96 5.61
C ALA A 169 -9.02 -9.38 4.24
N ASP A 170 -9.97 -8.45 4.19
CA ASP A 170 -10.45 -7.85 2.93
C ASP A 170 -9.35 -7.02 2.25
N TYR A 171 -8.49 -6.38 3.05
CA TYR A 171 -7.33 -5.65 2.54
C TYR A 171 -6.30 -6.56 1.88
N ILE A 172 -6.09 -7.77 2.43
CA ILE A 172 -5.19 -8.75 1.82
C ILE A 172 -5.81 -9.38 0.57
N LYS A 173 -7.12 -9.69 0.62
CA LYS A 173 -7.88 -10.15 -0.57
C LYS A 173 -7.76 -9.16 -1.73
N ALA A 174 -7.78 -7.86 -1.45
CA ALA A 174 -7.63 -6.84 -2.49
C ALA A 174 -6.24 -6.83 -3.16
N ILE A 175 -5.17 -7.25 -2.46
CA ILE A 175 -3.84 -7.44 -3.07
C ILE A 175 -3.89 -8.61 -4.05
N ILE A 176 -4.49 -9.73 -3.62
CA ILE A 176 -4.66 -10.94 -4.42
C ILE A 176 -5.66 -10.70 -5.56
N SER A 177 -6.53 -9.71 -5.45
CA SER A 177 -7.57 -9.37 -6.43
C SER A 177 -8.63 -10.48 -6.63
N ASN A 178 -9.38 -10.42 -7.74
CA ASN A 178 -10.51 -11.31 -8.07
C ASN A 178 -10.09 -12.75 -8.44
N HIS A 179 -9.08 -13.30 -7.77
CA HIS A 179 -8.50 -14.61 -8.06
C HIS A 179 -8.87 -15.61 -6.94
N PRO A 180 -10.15 -16.02 -6.83
CA PRO A 180 -10.65 -16.80 -5.69
C PRO A 180 -9.97 -18.16 -5.55
N LYS A 181 -9.36 -18.69 -6.61
CA LYS A 181 -8.73 -20.02 -6.59
C LYS A 181 -7.42 -20.06 -5.80
N ILE A 182 -6.82 -18.89 -5.54
CA ILE A 182 -5.56 -18.73 -4.79
C ILE A 182 -5.76 -18.04 -3.44
N VAL A 183 -7.00 -17.68 -3.08
CA VAL A 183 -7.28 -17.01 -1.80
C VAL A 183 -7.12 -18.01 -0.66
N PRO A 184 -6.20 -17.77 0.30
CA PRO A 184 -6.04 -18.61 1.49
C PRO A 184 -7.24 -18.52 2.43
N SER A 185 -7.22 -19.30 3.51
CA SER A 185 -8.22 -19.18 4.58
C SER A 185 -8.19 -17.79 5.23
N ASP A 186 -9.31 -17.35 5.81
CA ASP A 186 -9.37 -16.07 6.54
C ASP A 186 -8.33 -16.02 7.68
N SER A 187 -7.99 -17.16 8.30
CA SER A 187 -6.96 -17.22 9.34
C SER A 187 -5.55 -16.91 8.80
N GLU A 188 -5.23 -17.38 7.60
CA GLU A 188 -3.96 -17.09 6.92
C GLU A 188 -3.92 -15.65 6.43
N LEU A 189 -5.03 -15.13 5.89
CA LEU A 189 -5.14 -13.73 5.49
C LEU A 189 -4.93 -12.77 6.68
N ILE A 190 -5.49 -13.09 7.85
CA ILE A 190 -5.26 -12.34 9.09
C ILE A 190 -3.78 -12.45 9.51
N ALA A 191 -3.15 -13.63 9.37
CA ALA A 191 -1.73 -13.80 9.66
C ALA A 191 -0.85 -12.93 8.75
N ILE A 192 -1.13 -12.89 7.44
CA ILE A 192 -0.45 -12.05 6.46
C ILE A 192 -0.61 -10.56 6.82
N PHE A 193 -1.84 -10.12 7.15
CA PHE A 193 -2.08 -8.75 7.59
C PHE A 193 -1.26 -8.39 8.83
N ASN A 194 -1.23 -9.28 9.83
CA ASN A 194 -0.46 -9.07 11.06
C ASN A 194 1.04 -8.95 10.77
N GLU A 195 1.57 -9.72 9.81
CA GLU A 195 2.97 -9.62 9.41
C GLU A 195 3.28 -8.28 8.73
N ILE A 196 2.41 -7.82 7.82
CA ILE A 196 2.54 -6.49 7.18
C ILE A 196 2.49 -5.38 8.23
N ARG A 197 1.53 -5.46 9.18
CA ARG A 197 1.44 -4.50 10.29
C ARG A 197 2.73 -4.47 11.10
N ASN A 198 3.26 -5.63 11.48
CA ASN A 198 4.48 -5.69 12.27
C ASN A 198 5.66 -5.04 11.52
N LYS A 199 5.82 -5.34 10.22
CA LYS A 199 6.84 -4.68 9.38
C LYS A 199 6.63 -3.17 9.26
N GLN A 200 5.39 -2.70 9.15
CA GLN A 200 5.07 -1.28 9.14
C GLN A 200 5.44 -0.63 10.48
N SER A 201 5.11 -1.28 11.60
CA SER A 201 5.40 -0.77 12.94
C SER A 201 6.89 -0.72 13.23
N GLU A 202 7.67 -1.69 12.71
CA GLU A 202 9.14 -1.69 12.81
C GLU A 202 9.79 -0.45 12.17
N LYS A 203 9.15 0.16 11.17
CA LYS A 203 9.64 1.40 10.55
C LYS A 203 9.65 2.59 11.50
N LYS A 204 8.91 2.53 12.60
CA LYS A 204 8.85 3.60 13.61
C LYS A 204 9.97 3.54 14.64
N ASN A 205 10.83 2.52 14.60
CA ASN A 205 11.88 2.31 15.59
C ASN A 205 13.03 3.34 15.51
N THR A 206 13.11 4.12 14.44
CA THR A 206 14.08 5.21 14.29
C THR A 206 13.48 6.55 14.73
N ILE A 207 14.23 7.33 15.53
CA ILE A 207 13.77 8.66 15.99
C ILE A 207 13.97 9.67 14.86
N VAL A 208 12.89 10.33 14.44
CA VAL A 208 12.90 11.37 13.39
C VAL A 208 12.29 12.70 13.84
N GLU A 209 11.89 12.81 15.09
CA GLU A 209 11.37 14.07 15.63
C GLU A 209 12.46 15.16 15.61
N GLY A 210 12.08 16.35 15.15
CA GLY A 210 12.99 17.48 14.98
C GLY A 210 13.83 17.44 13.71
N VAL A 211 13.77 16.37 12.91
CA VAL A 211 14.38 16.31 11.59
C VAL A 211 13.81 17.40 10.69
N VAL A 212 14.71 18.01 9.94
CA VAL A 212 14.44 19.02 8.93
C VAL A 212 14.84 18.45 7.57
N ILE A 213 13.96 18.54 6.59
CA ILE A 213 14.25 18.19 5.19
C ILE A 213 13.89 19.35 4.27
N ASP A 214 14.68 19.52 3.21
CA ASP A 214 14.49 20.55 2.19
C ASP A 214 13.81 19.98 0.93
N HIS A 215 13.99 18.69 0.68
CA HIS A 215 13.37 17.95 -0.42
C HIS A 215 12.60 16.72 0.08
N ILE A 216 11.49 16.42 -0.59
CA ILE A 216 10.58 15.33 -0.22
C ILE A 216 11.28 13.97 -0.23
N ASP A 217 12.15 13.72 -1.21
CA ASP A 217 12.83 12.42 -1.38
C ASP A 217 13.81 12.09 -0.24
N GLU A 218 14.29 13.09 0.50
CA GLU A 218 15.18 12.89 1.65
C GLU A 218 14.57 11.97 2.70
N VAL A 219 13.23 11.91 2.79
CA VAL A 219 12.51 11.00 3.70
C VAL A 219 12.91 9.53 3.50
N LEU A 220 13.26 9.14 2.27
CA LEU A 220 13.62 7.76 1.95
C LEU A 220 14.93 7.35 2.63
N SER A 221 15.84 8.30 2.86
CA SER A 221 17.13 8.08 3.53
C SER A 221 16.96 7.68 5.01
N TYR A 222 15.81 7.95 5.61
CA TYR A 222 15.50 7.58 6.99
C TYR A 222 14.94 6.16 7.13
N GLY A 223 14.71 5.46 6.01
CA GLY A 223 14.25 4.07 6.01
C GLY A 223 12.84 3.86 6.57
N ARG A 224 12.05 4.92 6.76
CA ARG A 224 10.70 4.88 7.33
C ARG A 224 9.62 4.61 6.29
N HIS A 225 9.88 3.70 5.35
CA HIS A 225 8.92 3.37 4.30
C HIS A 225 8.87 1.87 4.02
N LEU A 226 7.73 1.46 3.46
CA LEU A 226 7.54 0.21 2.73
C LEU A 226 7.28 0.54 1.26
N THR A 227 7.56 -0.40 0.37
CA THR A 227 7.21 -0.30 -1.05
C THR A 227 6.04 -1.20 -1.39
N THR A 228 5.31 -0.84 -2.45
CA THR A 228 4.26 -1.67 -3.06
C THR A 228 4.74 -3.10 -3.32
N SER A 229 5.96 -3.23 -3.83
CA SER A 229 6.52 -4.53 -4.20
C SER A 229 6.94 -5.36 -2.98
N GLU A 230 7.47 -4.76 -1.91
CA GLU A 230 7.74 -5.48 -0.66
C GLU A 230 6.48 -6.07 -0.06
N ILE A 231 5.37 -5.32 -0.08
CA ILE A 231 4.08 -5.79 0.44
C ILE A 231 3.53 -6.92 -0.44
N ARG A 232 3.53 -6.75 -1.77
CA ARG A 232 3.04 -7.78 -2.70
C ARG A 232 3.87 -9.06 -2.66
N LEU A 233 5.19 -8.95 -2.59
CA LEU A 233 6.09 -10.08 -2.47
C LEU A 233 5.82 -10.88 -1.19
N LEU A 234 5.60 -10.19 -0.06
CA LEU A 234 5.23 -10.86 1.21
C LEU A 234 3.95 -11.68 1.06
N VAL A 235 2.91 -11.10 0.44
CA VAL A 235 1.65 -11.83 0.19
C VAL A 235 1.90 -13.06 -0.69
N LEU A 236 2.61 -12.90 -1.80
CA LEU A 236 2.94 -14.01 -2.71
C LEU A 236 3.71 -15.12 -1.99
N GLN A 237 4.72 -14.76 -1.20
CA GLN A 237 5.53 -15.70 -0.41
C GLN A 237 4.69 -16.58 0.51
N ARG A 238 3.65 -16.00 1.11
CA ARG A 238 2.74 -16.71 2.01
C ARG A 238 1.73 -17.57 1.28
N ILE A 239 1.38 -17.25 0.03
CA ILE A 239 0.50 -18.09 -0.80
C ILE A 239 1.25 -19.34 -1.29
N ILE A 240 2.50 -19.20 -1.73
CA ILE A 240 3.29 -20.32 -2.27
C ILE A 240 4.19 -21.00 -1.23
N ASN A 241 4.18 -20.56 0.03
CA ASN A 241 5.06 -21.05 1.10
C ASN A 241 6.56 -21.05 0.77
N SER A 242 6.99 -20.14 -0.11
CA SER A 242 8.37 -20.07 -0.61
C SER A 242 8.69 -18.65 -1.07
N ASN A 243 9.98 -18.28 -1.06
CA ASN A 243 10.42 -17.03 -1.64
C ASN A 243 10.76 -17.18 -3.13
N PRO A 244 9.93 -16.62 -4.04
CA PRO A 244 10.15 -16.78 -5.48
C PRO A 244 11.45 -16.10 -5.94
N LEU A 245 11.97 -15.16 -5.16
CA LEU A 245 13.24 -14.46 -5.40
C LEU A 245 14.43 -15.06 -4.65
N GLU A 246 14.24 -16.17 -3.94
CA GLU A 246 15.35 -16.85 -3.25
C GLU A 246 16.36 -17.40 -4.26
N ARG A 247 17.64 -17.22 -3.92
CA ARG A 247 18.75 -17.71 -4.73
C ARG A 247 18.71 -19.22 -4.80
N GLY A 248 18.82 -19.74 -6.03
CA GLY A 248 18.77 -21.17 -6.29
C GLY A 248 17.97 -21.47 -7.56
N VAL A 249 18.32 -22.57 -8.18
CA VAL A 249 17.59 -23.11 -9.33
C VAL A 249 16.48 -24.01 -8.78
N PRO A 250 15.21 -23.73 -9.09
CA PRO A 250 14.12 -24.61 -8.70
C PRO A 250 14.36 -26.01 -9.24
N THR A 251 14.10 -27.03 -8.43
CA THR A 251 14.26 -28.43 -8.83
C THR A 251 13.55 -28.75 -10.15
N PRO A 252 12.31 -28.28 -10.40
CA PRO A 252 11.62 -28.52 -11.67
C PRO A 252 12.28 -27.85 -12.89
N PHE A 253 13.20 -26.90 -12.70
CA PHE A 253 13.89 -26.16 -13.77
C PHE A 253 15.27 -26.75 -14.12
N ILE A 254 15.82 -27.66 -13.31
CA ILE A 254 17.17 -28.22 -13.48
C ILE A 254 17.33 -28.89 -14.86
N GLU A 255 16.28 -29.56 -15.36
CA GLU A 255 16.31 -30.22 -16.66
C GLU A 255 16.48 -29.23 -17.83
N ILE A 256 15.95 -28.01 -17.70
CA ILE A 256 16.14 -26.95 -18.70
C ILE A 256 17.57 -26.41 -18.60
N VAL A 257 18.04 -26.15 -17.38
CA VAL A 257 19.39 -25.63 -17.14
C VAL A 257 20.47 -26.61 -17.64
N SER A 258 20.29 -27.91 -17.46
CA SER A 258 21.28 -28.91 -17.87
C SER A 258 21.47 -28.98 -19.39
N LYS A 259 20.44 -28.61 -20.17
CA LYS A 259 20.49 -28.51 -21.64
C LYS A 259 21.26 -27.28 -22.14
N PHE A 260 21.48 -26.28 -21.30
CA PHE A 260 22.29 -25.11 -21.65
C PHE A 260 23.80 -25.40 -21.55
N PRO A 261 24.62 -24.76 -22.41
CA PRO A 261 26.07 -24.77 -22.28
C PRO A 261 26.50 -24.30 -20.89
N GLU A 262 27.49 -24.97 -20.27
CA GLU A 262 27.85 -24.74 -18.87
C GLU A 262 28.21 -23.29 -18.58
N GLU A 263 28.92 -22.65 -19.51
CA GLU A 263 29.36 -21.27 -19.44
C GLU A 263 28.21 -20.24 -19.52
N GLN A 264 27.02 -20.65 -20.01
CA GLN A 264 25.85 -19.77 -20.17
C GLN A 264 24.78 -19.97 -19.08
N ARG A 265 24.84 -21.09 -18.34
CA ARG A 265 23.81 -21.47 -17.34
C ARG A 265 23.56 -20.36 -16.32
N GLN A 266 24.63 -19.81 -15.75
CA GLN A 266 24.53 -18.77 -14.72
C GLN A 266 23.88 -17.49 -15.26
N SER A 267 24.32 -17.02 -16.44
CA SER A 267 23.75 -15.83 -17.08
C SER A 267 22.26 -16.01 -17.40
N MET A 268 21.86 -17.20 -17.85
CA MET A 268 20.45 -17.50 -18.15
C MET A 268 19.58 -17.47 -16.89
N ILE A 269 20.07 -18.06 -15.78
CA ILE A 269 19.36 -18.03 -14.49
C ILE A 269 19.22 -16.60 -13.97
N GLU A 270 20.28 -15.80 -14.03
CA GLU A 270 20.26 -14.39 -13.62
C GLU A 270 19.27 -13.56 -14.44
N GLN A 271 19.19 -13.83 -15.76
CA GLN A 271 18.18 -13.20 -16.62
C GLN A 271 16.76 -13.60 -16.22
N CYS A 272 16.51 -14.88 -15.94
CA CYS A 272 15.20 -15.34 -15.47
C CYS A 272 14.79 -14.69 -14.14
N GLN A 273 15.73 -14.60 -13.19
CA GLN A 273 15.52 -13.92 -11.91
C GLN A 273 15.23 -12.43 -12.11
N ARG A 274 15.96 -11.77 -13.02
CA ARG A 274 15.73 -10.36 -13.34
C ARG A 274 14.34 -10.14 -13.94
N SER A 275 13.90 -10.98 -14.88
CA SER A 275 12.55 -10.90 -15.45
C SER A 275 11.46 -11.10 -14.40
N LEU A 276 11.63 -12.07 -13.49
CA LEU A 276 10.71 -12.26 -12.36
C LEU A 276 10.67 -11.05 -11.43
N CYS A 277 11.83 -10.44 -11.12
CA CYS A 277 11.88 -9.18 -10.39
C CYS A 277 11.19 -8.06 -11.15
N MET A 278 11.38 -7.92 -12.47
CA MET A 278 10.68 -6.89 -13.24
C MET A 278 9.16 -7.08 -13.17
N ALA A 279 8.68 -8.31 -13.38
CA ALA A 279 7.26 -8.64 -13.33
C ALA A 279 6.62 -8.34 -11.96
N LEU A 280 7.28 -8.72 -10.87
CA LEU A 280 6.80 -8.49 -9.49
C LEU A 280 6.75 -7.00 -9.12
N PHE A 281 7.66 -6.20 -9.67
CA PHE A 281 7.80 -4.77 -9.34
C PHE A 281 7.13 -3.87 -10.39
N ASN A 282 6.49 -4.44 -11.41
CA ASN A 282 5.72 -3.69 -12.41
C ASN A 282 4.30 -3.39 -11.90
N ASN A 283 4.14 -2.25 -11.23
CA ASN A 283 2.84 -1.85 -10.67
C ASN A 283 1.74 -1.65 -11.72
N SER A 284 2.10 -1.31 -12.96
CA SER A 284 1.15 -1.10 -14.06
C SER A 284 0.62 -2.41 -14.62
N ALA A 285 1.40 -3.50 -14.57
CA ALA A 285 1.01 -4.83 -15.05
C ALA A 285 0.60 -5.78 -13.91
N ALA A 286 0.37 -5.26 -12.70
CA ALA A 286 0.11 -6.07 -11.51
C ALA A 286 -1.12 -6.98 -11.63
N GLN A 287 -2.19 -6.50 -12.29
CA GLN A 287 -3.39 -7.31 -12.53
C GLN A 287 -3.09 -8.48 -13.48
N GLY A 288 -2.33 -8.22 -14.56
CA GLY A 288 -1.86 -9.28 -15.46
C GLY A 288 -1.03 -10.32 -14.71
N PHE A 289 -0.09 -9.86 -13.87
CA PHE A 289 0.76 -10.74 -13.06
C PHE A 289 -0.06 -11.69 -12.18
N TRP A 290 -1.06 -11.17 -11.45
CA TRP A 290 -1.90 -12.01 -10.58
C TRP A 290 -2.79 -12.98 -11.36
N LYS A 291 -3.28 -12.59 -12.54
CA LYS A 291 -4.02 -13.46 -13.45
C LYS A 291 -3.17 -14.61 -13.96
N LEU A 292 -1.95 -14.32 -14.40
CA LEU A 292 -0.97 -15.33 -14.80
C LEU A 292 -0.64 -16.27 -13.64
N PHE A 293 -0.44 -15.72 -12.44
CA PHE A 293 -0.18 -16.53 -11.25
C PHE A 293 -1.36 -17.45 -10.91
N GLU A 294 -2.61 -16.97 -10.94
CA GLU A 294 -3.80 -17.81 -10.70
C GLU A 294 -3.91 -18.95 -11.73
N GLU A 295 -3.64 -18.66 -12.99
CA GLU A 295 -3.69 -19.67 -14.06
C GLU A 295 -2.62 -20.75 -13.87
N ILE A 296 -1.37 -20.35 -13.60
CA ILE A 296 -0.28 -21.28 -13.30
C ILE A 296 -0.63 -22.12 -12.06
N TYR A 297 -1.08 -21.49 -10.98
CA TYR A 297 -1.47 -22.17 -9.76
C TYR A 297 -2.57 -23.21 -10.03
N THR A 298 -3.62 -22.82 -10.76
CA THR A 298 -4.73 -23.71 -11.11
C THR A 298 -4.26 -24.91 -11.93
N LEU A 299 -3.38 -24.68 -12.91
CA LEU A 299 -2.82 -25.74 -13.75
C LEU A 299 -1.94 -26.69 -12.92
N LEU A 300 -1.12 -26.18 -12.02
CA LEU A 300 -0.28 -26.98 -11.13
C LEU A 300 -1.10 -27.84 -10.17
N MET A 301 -2.17 -27.29 -9.59
CA MET A 301 -3.08 -28.05 -8.72
C MET A 301 -3.85 -29.12 -9.50
N LYS A 302 -4.24 -28.84 -10.74
CA LYS A 302 -4.92 -29.81 -11.62
C LYS A 302 -3.99 -30.90 -12.15
N TYR A 303 -2.71 -30.57 -12.38
CA TYR A 303 -1.72 -31.44 -13.02
C TYR A 303 -0.39 -31.52 -12.25
N PRO A 304 -0.38 -31.97 -10.97
CA PRO A 304 0.79 -31.89 -10.10
C PRO A 304 2.01 -32.65 -10.62
N ASN A 305 1.78 -33.78 -11.30
CA ASN A 305 2.84 -34.65 -11.80
C ASN A 305 3.37 -34.27 -13.20
N ARG A 306 2.82 -33.22 -13.83
CA ARG A 306 3.26 -32.78 -15.16
C ARG A 306 4.48 -31.85 -15.07
N ASN A 307 5.32 -31.84 -16.10
CA ASN A 307 6.52 -30.99 -16.14
C ASN A 307 6.17 -29.53 -16.47
N ILE A 308 7.16 -28.65 -16.32
CA ILE A 308 7.00 -27.21 -16.54
C ILE A 308 6.66 -26.85 -18.00
N ASP A 309 7.15 -27.62 -18.97
CA ASP A 309 6.83 -27.42 -20.39
C ASP A 309 5.35 -27.68 -20.68
N PHE A 310 4.78 -28.74 -20.10
CA PHE A 310 3.34 -29.02 -20.22
C PHE A 310 2.53 -27.87 -19.64
N ILE A 311 2.86 -27.41 -18.42
CA ILE A 311 2.13 -26.32 -17.78
C ILE A 311 2.20 -25.05 -18.64
N PHE A 312 3.39 -24.67 -19.11
CA PHE A 312 3.58 -23.51 -19.99
C PHE A 312 2.71 -23.56 -21.25
N GLN A 313 2.61 -24.73 -21.89
CA GLN A 313 1.79 -24.92 -23.11
C GLN A 313 0.28 -24.83 -22.87
N GLN A 314 -0.18 -24.91 -21.62
CA GLN A 314 -1.61 -24.83 -21.28
C GLN A 314 -2.05 -23.43 -20.88
N ILE A 315 -1.13 -22.48 -20.69
CA ILE A 315 -1.46 -21.10 -20.34
C ILE A 315 -2.01 -20.40 -21.59
N ASP A 316 -3.11 -19.67 -21.42
CA ASP A 316 -3.68 -18.85 -22.49
C ASP A 316 -2.69 -17.75 -22.92
N GLY A 317 -2.45 -17.65 -24.23
CA GLY A 317 -1.56 -16.63 -24.80
C GLY A 317 -1.98 -15.21 -24.44
N VAL A 318 -3.28 -14.95 -24.31
CA VAL A 318 -3.79 -13.63 -23.88
C VAL A 318 -3.33 -13.27 -22.46
N VAL A 319 -3.23 -14.26 -21.57
CA VAL A 319 -2.76 -14.05 -20.19
C VAL A 319 -1.25 -13.83 -20.14
N ILE A 320 -0.50 -14.49 -21.02
CA ILE A 320 0.93 -14.26 -21.18
C ILE A 320 1.18 -12.83 -21.69
N ASP A 321 0.42 -12.36 -22.68
CA ASP A 321 0.58 -11.03 -23.28
C ASP A 321 0.29 -9.88 -22.30
N GLU A 322 -0.51 -10.12 -21.25
CA GLU A 322 -0.76 -9.17 -20.16
C GLU A 322 0.44 -9.05 -19.18
N CYS A 323 1.47 -9.90 -19.32
CA CYS A 323 2.67 -9.92 -18.49
C CYS A 323 3.96 -9.72 -19.32
N PRO A 324 4.24 -8.48 -19.77
CA PRO A 324 5.28 -8.20 -20.76
C PRO A 324 6.72 -8.41 -20.24
N ASP A 325 6.90 -8.57 -18.94
CA ASP A 325 8.22 -8.73 -18.30
C ASP A 325 8.79 -10.15 -18.44
N PHE A 326 7.97 -11.12 -18.86
CA PHE A 326 8.39 -12.51 -19.06
C PHE A 326 8.66 -12.83 -20.53
N ASP A 327 9.74 -13.59 -20.75
CA ASP A 327 9.97 -14.39 -21.95
C ASP A 327 9.68 -15.88 -21.67
N VAL A 328 9.85 -16.74 -22.68
CA VAL A 328 9.58 -18.17 -22.57
C VAL A 328 10.37 -18.84 -21.44
N LEU A 329 11.65 -18.50 -21.26
CA LEU A 329 12.51 -19.15 -20.28
C LEU A 329 12.20 -18.66 -18.87
N SER A 330 12.05 -17.35 -18.70
CA SER A 330 11.72 -16.73 -17.42
C SER A 330 10.30 -17.09 -16.95
N LEU A 331 9.33 -17.28 -17.85
CA LEU A 331 8.01 -17.81 -17.48
C LEU A 331 8.10 -19.26 -17.01
N LYS A 332 8.86 -20.12 -17.71
CA LYS A 332 9.11 -21.49 -17.26
C LYS A 332 9.84 -21.55 -15.92
N TYR A 333 10.77 -20.62 -15.68
CA TYR A 333 11.43 -20.45 -14.39
C TYR A 333 10.43 -20.08 -13.29
N PHE A 334 9.52 -19.14 -13.58
CA PHE A 334 8.47 -18.74 -12.64
C PHE A 334 7.51 -19.89 -12.31
N ILE A 335 7.05 -20.65 -13.31
CA ILE A 335 6.26 -21.87 -13.11
C ILE A 335 7.00 -22.85 -12.20
N ALA A 336 8.31 -23.02 -12.40
CA ALA A 336 9.12 -23.91 -11.58
C ALA A 336 9.23 -23.44 -10.12
N LYS A 337 9.37 -22.12 -9.88
CA LYS A 337 9.36 -21.53 -8.52
C LYS A 337 8.04 -21.75 -7.81
N ILE A 338 6.91 -21.53 -8.50
CA ILE A 338 5.58 -21.78 -7.92
C ILE A 338 5.40 -23.27 -7.61
N LYS A 339 5.79 -24.14 -8.55
CA LYS A 339 5.68 -25.59 -8.38
C LYS A 339 6.47 -26.09 -7.17
N GLU A 340 7.71 -25.64 -7.00
CA GLU A 340 8.56 -26.00 -5.85
C GLU A 340 7.96 -25.54 -4.51
N GLY A 341 7.31 -24.37 -4.47
CA GLY A 341 6.65 -23.87 -3.26
C GLY A 341 5.36 -24.64 -2.91
N LEU A 342 4.55 -24.99 -3.91
CA LEU A 342 3.25 -25.64 -3.70
C LEU A 342 3.35 -27.16 -3.52
N LEU A 343 4.28 -27.80 -4.23
CA LEU A 343 4.45 -29.24 -4.33
C LEU A 343 5.91 -29.62 -4.02
N PRO A 344 6.35 -29.42 -2.76
CA PRO A 344 7.74 -29.66 -2.36
C PRO A 344 8.18 -31.13 -2.49
#